data_AF-A0A2M9ZBH8-F1
#
_entry.id   AF-A0A2M9ZBH8-F1
#
_cell.length_a   1.000
_cell.length_b   1.000
_cell.length_c   1.000
_cell.angle_alpha   90.00
_cell.angle_beta   90.00
_cell.angle_gamma   90.00
#
_symmetry.space_group_name_H-M   'P 1'
#
loop_
_entity.id
_entity.type
_entity.pdbx_description
1 polymer ?
#
loop_
_entity_poly.entity_id
_entity_poly.type
_entity_poly.pdbx_seq_one_letter_code
_entity_poly.pdbx_strand_id
1 'polypeptide(L)'
;MLGSSGTFSCTSVSVPGGGRFGSELIQEQAILDFYGTEEERNSALKLLKSACKSLRKDRGLACYNLSVLYNSLGDISSAWEYANAARNGDPKDPLYQELVFSVSLQLQAVDSKSEESEDQLFRQAIEACKSGKKEEANSYLTRLVDSGLLSKEALTKGIFSECGADPSLIAKAKPNSVKPGLEYYKTLEKNHPYRKVWDLSGEFGRNSKETSKNKATQSWKDLRKALSSRDSVSARRFLGGFKEGLEELSKESPQSAHLASNLRKAAFLLLSEDSSYSGFKDLAKELSDTPSQTK
;
A
#
# COMPACT_ATOMS: atom_id res chain seq x y z
N MET A 1 46.42 17.38 -7.68
CA MET A 1 45.60 17.77 -6.53
C MET A 1 44.21 17.22 -6.73
N LEU A 2 43.75 16.40 -5.79
CA LEU A 2 42.40 15.84 -5.72
C LEU A 2 41.43 16.92 -5.22
N GLY A 3 40.20 16.91 -5.74
CA GLY A 3 39.10 17.76 -5.28
C GLY A 3 37.77 17.23 -5.81
N SER A 4 37.24 16.21 -5.13
CA SER A 4 35.92 15.61 -5.32
C SER A 4 34.83 16.40 -4.59
N SER A 5 33.58 16.13 -4.97
CA SER A 5 32.34 16.24 -4.18
C SER A 5 31.67 17.63 -4.25
N GLY A 6 30.41 17.78 -4.68
CA GLY A 6 29.26 16.92 -4.47
C GLY A 6 28.27 17.67 -3.57
N THR A 7 27.49 18.59 -4.14
CA THR A 7 26.44 19.28 -3.38
C THR A 7 25.16 18.47 -3.48
N PHE A 8 24.96 17.63 -2.45
CA PHE A 8 23.70 16.98 -2.16
C PHE A 8 22.61 18.01 -1.90
N SER A 9 21.49 17.81 -2.58
CA SER A 9 20.24 18.53 -2.40
C SER A 9 19.61 18.17 -1.05
N CYS A 10 19.45 19.15 -0.16
CA CYS A 10 18.56 19.04 0.99
C CYS A 10 17.14 19.36 0.55
N THR A 11 16.30 18.34 0.30
CA THR A 11 14.85 18.52 0.20
C THR A 11 14.21 18.29 1.56
N SER A 12 13.87 19.37 2.26
CA SER A 12 12.96 19.36 3.40
C SER A 12 11.55 19.02 2.91
N VAL A 13 11.06 17.83 3.22
CA VAL A 13 9.67 17.45 2.95
C VAL A 13 8.78 18.07 4.02
N SER A 14 8.12 19.17 3.66
CA SER A 14 6.99 19.71 4.41
C SER A 14 5.77 18.82 4.11
N VAL A 15 5.22 18.15 5.12
CA VAL A 15 4.03 17.27 4.95
C VAL A 15 2.78 18.00 5.41
N PRO A 16 1.88 18.45 4.51
CA PRO A 16 0.59 19.01 4.88
C PRO A 16 -0.47 17.89 4.92
N GLY A 17 -1.04 17.62 6.08
CA GLY A 17 -2.15 16.67 6.21
C GLY A 17 -2.33 16.15 7.64
N GLY A 18 -3.38 16.61 8.31
CA GLY A 18 -3.62 16.38 9.73
C GLY A 18 -3.66 14.92 10.18
N GLY A 19 -3.22 14.73 11.42
CA GLY A 19 -3.55 13.64 12.34
C GLY A 19 -3.05 12.25 11.96
N ARG A 20 -3.62 11.67 10.90
CA ARG A 20 -3.51 10.25 10.53
C ARG A 20 -2.88 10.03 9.14
N PHE A 21 -3.18 10.92 8.19
CA PHE A 21 -2.67 10.80 6.82
C PHE A 21 -1.16 11.06 6.72
N GLY A 22 -0.67 12.10 7.40
CA GLY A 22 0.77 12.34 7.48
C GLY A 22 1.54 11.20 8.12
N SER A 23 0.92 10.44 9.05
CA SER A 23 1.63 9.40 9.79
C SER A 23 1.73 8.06 9.08
N GLU A 24 0.70 7.66 8.35
CA GLU A 24 0.74 6.43 7.54
C GLU A 24 1.76 6.61 6.40
N LEU A 25 1.79 7.79 5.76
CA LEU A 25 2.79 8.15 4.75
C LEU A 25 4.22 8.19 5.29
N ILE A 26 4.40 8.75 6.50
CA ILE A 26 5.68 8.76 7.22
C ILE A 26 6.17 7.34 7.53
N GLN A 27 5.26 6.43 7.89
CA GLN A 27 5.61 5.06 8.23
C GLN A 27 6.02 4.25 7.00
N GLU A 28 5.34 4.43 5.85
CA GLU A 28 5.70 3.79 4.58
C GLU A 28 7.05 4.28 4.04
N GLN A 29 7.27 5.60 4.03
CA GLN A 29 8.56 6.16 3.63
C GLN A 29 9.70 5.65 4.52
N ALA A 30 9.47 5.56 5.84
CA ALA A 30 10.47 5.02 6.75
C ALA A 30 10.74 3.52 6.53
N ILE A 31 9.76 2.72 6.10
CA ILE A 31 10.03 1.32 5.72
C ILE A 31 10.87 1.26 4.44
N LEU A 32 10.57 2.08 3.44
CA LEU A 32 11.32 2.12 2.18
C LEU A 32 12.76 2.61 2.40
N ASP A 33 12.93 3.69 3.14
CA ASP A 33 14.23 4.28 3.48
C ASP A 33 15.06 3.36 4.38
N PHE A 34 14.42 2.49 5.17
CA PHE A 34 15.14 1.49 5.94
C PHE A 34 15.99 0.56 5.08
N TYR A 35 15.52 0.20 3.89
CA TYR A 35 16.29 -0.64 2.95
C TYR A 35 17.21 0.17 2.04
N GLY A 36 17.26 1.50 2.20
CA GLY A 36 18.19 2.41 1.53
C GLY A 36 19.59 2.45 2.15
N THR A 37 20.26 3.58 2.01
CA THR A 37 21.59 3.85 2.60
C THR A 37 21.56 3.80 4.13
N GLU A 38 22.73 3.73 4.77
CA GLU A 38 22.81 3.68 6.24
C GLU A 38 22.25 4.96 6.89
N GLU A 39 22.48 6.11 6.26
CA GLU A 39 21.97 7.40 6.69
C GLU A 39 20.44 7.47 6.59
N GLU A 40 19.87 7.01 5.46
CA GLU A 40 18.42 6.92 5.24
C GLU A 40 17.78 5.97 6.24
N ARG A 41 18.40 4.81 6.47
CA ARG A 41 17.95 3.81 7.44
C ARG A 41 17.90 4.35 8.87
N ASN A 42 18.95 5.07 9.27
CA ASN A 42 19.03 5.68 10.61
C ASN A 42 17.98 6.79 10.79
N SER A 43 17.77 7.60 9.76
CA SER A 43 16.73 8.64 9.75
C SER A 43 15.32 8.04 9.87
N ALA A 44 15.05 7.01 9.08
CA ALA A 44 13.80 6.28 9.06
C ALA A 44 13.46 5.63 10.41
N LEU A 45 14.43 4.94 11.02
CA LEU A 45 14.28 4.34 12.36
C LEU A 45 13.95 5.42 13.41
N LYS A 46 14.63 6.57 13.35
CA LYS A 46 14.36 7.68 14.28
C LYS A 46 12.95 8.22 14.13
N LEU A 47 12.48 8.34 12.90
CA LEU A 47 11.14 8.81 12.57
C LEU A 47 10.06 7.85 13.05
N LEU A 48 10.19 6.54 12.74
CA LEU A 48 9.27 5.50 13.21
C LEU A 48 9.19 5.44 14.74
N LYS A 49 10.34 5.47 15.43
CA LYS A 49 10.40 5.48 16.90
C LYS A 49 9.66 6.68 17.49
N SER A 50 9.85 7.87 16.90
CA SER A 50 9.14 9.08 17.35
C SER A 50 7.63 8.97 17.15
N ALA A 51 7.20 8.39 16.02
CA ALA A 51 5.80 8.21 15.69
C ALA A 51 5.10 7.20 16.61
N CYS A 52 5.79 6.11 16.97
CA CYS A 52 5.30 5.11 17.92
C CYS A 52 5.21 5.66 19.36
N LYS A 53 6.16 6.51 19.80
CA LYS A 53 6.17 7.09 21.16
C LYS A 53 5.09 8.16 21.40
N SER A 54 4.47 8.70 20.35
CA SER A 54 3.40 9.69 20.49
C SER A 54 2.11 9.00 20.94
N LEU A 55 1.68 9.24 22.19
CA LEU A 55 0.55 8.63 22.93
C LEU A 55 -0.87 8.84 22.31
N ARG A 56 -1.02 8.73 20.99
CA ARG A 56 -2.32 8.84 20.29
C ARG A 56 -2.80 7.45 19.85
N LYS A 57 -4.10 7.17 20.02
CA LYS A 57 -4.75 5.88 19.72
C LYS A 57 -4.61 5.44 18.25
N ASP A 58 -4.33 6.34 17.32
CA ASP A 58 -4.25 6.08 15.88
C ASP A 58 -2.84 5.70 15.38
N ARG A 59 -1.85 5.51 16.28
CA ARG A 59 -0.44 5.29 15.92
C ARG A 59 0.08 3.87 16.14
N GLY A 60 -0.80 2.92 16.51
CA GLY A 60 -0.44 1.51 16.68
C GLY A 60 0.32 0.93 15.48
N LEU A 61 0.04 1.42 14.27
CA LEU A 61 0.69 1.00 13.03
C LEU A 61 2.20 1.32 12.97
N ALA A 62 2.65 2.44 13.55
CA ALA A 62 4.08 2.75 13.63
C ALA A 62 4.82 1.75 14.52
N CYS A 63 4.20 1.41 15.66
CA CYS A 63 4.72 0.41 16.58
C CYS A 63 4.68 -0.99 15.96
N TYR A 64 3.62 -1.32 15.21
CA TYR A 64 3.52 -2.55 14.44
C TYR A 64 4.67 -2.67 13.42
N ASN A 65 4.90 -1.62 12.63
CA ASN A 65 5.96 -1.60 11.62
C ASN A 65 7.36 -1.71 12.26
N LEU A 66 7.61 -1.01 13.38
CA LEU A 66 8.86 -1.17 14.13
C LEU A 66 9.05 -2.59 14.64
N SER A 67 7.98 -3.23 15.12
CA SER A 67 8.05 -4.60 15.60
C SER A 67 8.43 -5.58 14.49
N VAL A 68 7.76 -5.51 13.34
CA VAL A 68 8.08 -6.33 12.15
C VAL A 68 9.53 -6.10 11.71
N LEU A 69 9.96 -4.84 11.70
CA LEU A 69 11.31 -4.45 11.31
C LEU A 69 12.38 -5.04 12.24
N TYR A 70 12.23 -4.85 13.55
CA TYR A 70 13.16 -5.38 14.53
C TYR A 70 13.16 -6.91 14.57
N ASN A 71 12.01 -7.53 14.33
CA ASN A 71 11.92 -8.97 14.17
C ASN A 71 12.75 -9.45 12.96
N SER A 72 12.64 -8.78 11.82
CA SER A 72 13.43 -9.11 10.63
C SER A 72 14.94 -8.93 10.82
N LEU A 73 15.35 -8.03 11.73
CA LEU A 73 16.74 -7.82 12.13
C LEU A 73 17.25 -8.83 13.17
N GLY A 74 16.38 -9.69 13.69
CA GLY A 74 16.71 -10.63 14.77
C GLY A 74 16.76 -10.00 16.17
N ASP A 75 16.42 -8.71 16.32
CA ASP A 75 16.28 -8.06 17.62
C ASP A 75 14.86 -8.29 18.17
N ILE A 76 14.65 -9.50 18.66
CA ILE A 76 13.35 -9.97 19.14
C ILE A 76 12.90 -9.18 20.39
N SER A 77 13.84 -8.70 21.20
CA SER A 77 13.55 -7.89 22.40
C SER A 77 12.90 -6.56 22.01
N SER A 78 13.50 -5.82 21.08
CA SER A 78 12.91 -4.58 20.55
C SER A 78 11.60 -4.87 19.82
N ALA A 79 11.54 -5.97 19.06
CA ALA A 79 10.33 -6.37 18.36
C ALA A 79 9.14 -6.55 19.33
N TRP A 80 9.38 -7.17 20.48
CA TRP A 80 8.37 -7.42 21.51
C TRP A 80 7.91 -6.15 22.21
N GLU A 81 8.84 -5.24 22.51
CA GLU A 81 8.52 -3.93 23.07
C GLU A 81 7.54 -3.17 22.15
N TYR A 82 7.86 -3.10 20.86
CA TYR A 82 7.03 -2.38 19.89
C TYR A 82 5.73 -3.11 19.54
N ALA A 83 5.70 -4.45 19.59
CA ALA A 83 4.45 -5.20 19.45
C ALA A 83 3.47 -4.87 20.58
N ASN A 84 3.96 -4.87 21.83
CA ASN A 84 3.14 -4.50 22.98
C ASN A 84 2.68 -3.05 22.92
N ALA A 85 3.53 -2.14 22.44
CA ALA A 85 3.15 -0.75 22.23
C ALA A 85 2.02 -0.62 21.18
N ALA A 86 2.06 -1.42 20.10
CA ALA A 86 0.99 -1.46 19.09
C ALA A 86 -0.34 -1.93 19.71
N ARG A 87 -0.32 -3.05 20.44
CA ARG A 87 -1.50 -3.60 21.14
C ARG A 87 -2.06 -2.63 22.17
N ASN A 88 -1.21 -1.95 22.94
CA ASN A 88 -1.68 -0.96 23.92
C ASN A 88 -2.36 0.25 23.25
N GLY A 89 -1.97 0.58 22.02
CA GLY A 89 -2.59 1.64 21.22
C GLY A 89 -4.02 1.30 20.77
N ASP A 90 -4.25 0.06 20.34
CA ASP A 90 -5.60 -0.47 20.05
C ASP A 90 -5.71 -1.96 20.48
N PRO A 91 -6.16 -2.23 21.72
CA PRO A 91 -6.17 -3.60 22.26
C PRO A 91 -7.14 -4.55 21.57
N LYS A 92 -8.09 -4.03 20.77
CA LYS A 92 -9.12 -4.82 20.08
C LYS A 92 -8.77 -5.09 18.63
N ASP A 93 -7.65 -4.57 18.13
CA ASP A 93 -7.22 -4.82 16.75
C ASP A 93 -6.56 -6.22 16.66
N PRO A 94 -7.16 -7.17 15.91
CA PRO A 94 -6.62 -8.52 15.76
C PRO A 94 -5.20 -8.53 15.19
N LEU A 95 -4.83 -7.55 14.35
CA LEU A 95 -3.48 -7.46 13.77
C LEU A 95 -2.41 -7.28 14.85
N TYR A 96 -2.68 -6.42 15.84
CA TYR A 96 -1.71 -6.14 16.91
C TYR A 96 -1.66 -7.27 17.93
N GLN A 97 -2.77 -7.95 18.17
CA GLN A 97 -2.80 -9.15 18.99
C GLN A 97 -2.01 -10.29 18.35
N GLU A 98 -2.23 -10.56 17.06
CA GLU A 98 -1.47 -11.55 16.28
C GLU A 98 0.04 -11.22 16.26
N LEU A 99 0.40 -9.94 16.10
CA LEU A 99 1.79 -9.49 16.12
C LEU A 99 2.45 -9.78 17.47
N VAL A 100 1.84 -9.34 18.58
CA VAL A 100 2.33 -9.62 19.94
C VAL A 100 2.54 -11.11 20.10
N PHE A 101 1.52 -11.91 19.79
CA PHE A 101 1.63 -13.35 19.90
C PHE A 101 2.78 -13.94 19.06
N SER A 102 2.91 -13.54 17.79
CA SER A 102 3.96 -14.04 16.89
C SER A 102 5.38 -13.75 17.41
N VAL A 103 5.61 -12.53 17.90
CA VAL A 103 6.89 -12.14 18.48
C VAL A 103 7.12 -12.82 19.83
N SER A 104 6.06 -13.04 20.61
CA SER A 104 6.12 -13.74 21.89
C SER A 104 6.56 -15.21 21.77
N LEU A 105 6.34 -15.84 20.61
CA LEU A 105 6.80 -17.20 20.33
C LEU A 105 8.31 -17.22 20.08
N GLN A 106 8.83 -16.18 19.43
CA GLN A 106 10.27 -16.01 19.23
C GLN A 106 10.95 -15.58 20.53
N LEU A 107 10.26 -14.81 21.37
CA LEU A 107 10.75 -14.37 22.68
C LEU A 107 10.82 -15.50 23.72
N GLN A 108 10.18 -16.66 23.48
CA GLN A 108 10.18 -17.82 24.37
C GLN A 108 11.54 -18.55 24.51
N ALA A 109 12.64 -17.80 24.41
CA ALA A 109 13.91 -18.08 25.07
C ALA A 109 14.11 -17.24 26.37
N VAL A 110 13.21 -16.32 26.73
CA VAL A 110 13.29 -15.51 27.97
C VAL A 110 11.91 -15.33 28.64
N ASP A 111 11.82 -15.95 29.81
CA ASP A 111 10.88 -15.82 30.93
C ASP A 111 9.35 -15.87 30.72
N SER A 112 8.81 -16.98 31.22
CA SER A 112 7.43 -17.31 31.48
C SER A 112 6.88 -16.56 32.70
N LYS A 113 6.24 -15.39 32.48
CA LYS A 113 5.12 -14.92 33.33
C LYS A 113 4.17 -14.06 32.49
N SER A 114 3.04 -14.63 32.10
CA SER A 114 1.82 -13.89 31.80
C SER A 114 0.65 -14.74 32.26
N GLU A 115 -0.18 -14.15 33.11
CA GLU A 115 -1.46 -14.66 33.59
C GLU A 115 -2.38 -15.09 32.44
N GLU A 116 -3.40 -15.90 32.74
CA GLU A 116 -4.44 -16.38 31.81
C GLU A 116 -4.91 -15.27 30.86
N SER A 117 -4.29 -15.19 29.69
CA SER A 117 -4.59 -14.18 28.68
C SER A 117 -4.90 -14.87 27.35
N GLU A 118 -5.55 -14.13 26.46
CA GLU A 118 -5.79 -14.53 25.08
C GLU A 118 -4.52 -15.09 24.41
N ASP A 119 -3.32 -14.62 24.80
CA ASP A 119 -2.02 -15.09 24.34
C ASP A 119 -1.76 -16.57 24.73
N GLN A 120 -2.23 -17.03 25.89
CA GLN A 120 -2.07 -18.43 26.32
C GLN A 120 -2.89 -19.37 25.45
N LEU A 121 -4.09 -18.96 25.05
CA LEU A 121 -4.97 -19.77 24.19
C LEU A 121 -4.35 -19.95 22.79
N PHE A 122 -3.74 -18.89 22.28
CA PHE A 122 -2.94 -18.94 21.05
C PHE A 122 -1.72 -19.86 21.18
N ARG A 123 -0.97 -19.78 22.29
CA ARG A 123 0.19 -20.67 22.56
C ARG A 123 -0.23 -22.14 22.57
N GLN A 124 -1.31 -22.45 23.29
CA GLN A 124 -1.86 -23.81 23.38
C GLN A 124 -2.31 -24.34 22.01
N ALA A 125 -2.97 -23.51 21.20
CA ALA A 125 -3.36 -23.86 19.84
C ALA A 125 -2.15 -24.24 18.97
N ILE A 126 -1.07 -23.44 19.05
CA ILE A 126 0.15 -23.70 18.30
C ILE A 126 0.90 -24.93 18.80
N GLU A 127 1.04 -25.08 20.11
CA GLU A 127 1.74 -26.23 20.68
C GLU A 127 1.04 -27.54 20.30
N ALA A 128 -0.29 -27.59 20.43
CA ALA A 128 -1.10 -28.72 20.02
C ALA A 128 -0.95 -28.98 18.50
N CYS A 129 -0.97 -27.93 17.70
CA CYS A 129 -0.78 -28.01 16.25
C CYS A 129 0.61 -28.57 15.87
N LYS A 130 1.68 -27.99 16.39
CA LYS A 130 3.06 -28.42 16.12
C LYS A 130 3.36 -29.82 16.64
N SER A 131 2.69 -30.22 17.74
CA SER A 131 2.80 -31.55 18.32
C SER A 131 1.92 -32.60 17.62
N GLY A 132 1.20 -32.23 16.55
CA GLY A 132 0.34 -33.13 15.78
C GLY A 132 -0.96 -33.53 16.47
N LYS A 133 -1.32 -32.89 17.58
CA LYS A 133 -2.55 -33.16 18.35
C LYS A 133 -3.73 -32.39 17.78
N LYS A 134 -4.32 -32.94 16.71
CA LYS A 134 -5.32 -32.24 15.88
C LYS A 134 -6.60 -31.89 16.65
N GLU A 135 -7.08 -32.76 17.51
CA GLU A 135 -8.32 -32.56 18.26
C GLU A 135 -8.16 -31.46 19.32
N GLU A 136 -7.04 -31.46 20.04
CA GLU A 136 -6.68 -30.39 20.99
C GLU A 136 -6.50 -29.06 20.26
N ALA A 137 -5.77 -29.04 19.14
CA ALA A 137 -5.56 -27.84 18.34
C ALA A 137 -6.90 -27.26 17.86
N ASN A 138 -7.80 -28.08 17.32
CA ASN A 138 -9.11 -27.64 16.86
C ASN A 138 -10.00 -27.12 18.00
N SER A 139 -9.89 -27.68 19.20
CA SER A 139 -10.59 -27.16 20.38
C SER A 139 -10.17 -25.71 20.71
N TYR A 140 -8.85 -25.46 20.72
CA TYR A 140 -8.33 -24.12 20.97
C TYR A 140 -8.65 -23.14 19.83
N LEU A 141 -8.50 -23.57 18.58
CA LEU A 141 -8.85 -22.76 17.40
C LEU A 141 -10.34 -22.40 17.38
N THR A 142 -11.23 -23.31 17.81
CA THR A 142 -12.66 -23.03 17.94
C THR A 142 -12.93 -21.89 18.90
N ARG A 143 -12.29 -21.92 20.08
CA ARG A 143 -12.42 -20.84 21.07
C ARG A 143 -11.90 -19.51 20.53
N LEU A 144 -10.78 -19.52 19.80
CA LEU A 144 -10.18 -18.32 19.19
C LEU A 144 -11.05 -17.72 18.07
N VAL A 145 -11.71 -18.55 17.27
CA VAL A 145 -12.66 -18.10 16.25
C VAL A 145 -13.93 -17.55 16.89
N ASP A 146 -14.43 -18.21 17.93
CA ASP A 146 -15.67 -17.82 18.62
C ASP A 146 -15.52 -16.50 19.39
N SER A 147 -14.33 -16.23 19.92
CA SER A 147 -13.97 -14.93 20.50
C SER A 147 -13.64 -13.86 19.46
N GLY A 148 -13.57 -14.21 18.17
CA GLY A 148 -13.24 -13.29 17.08
C GLY A 148 -11.77 -12.87 17.03
N LEU A 149 -10.89 -13.59 17.73
CA LEU A 149 -9.44 -13.33 17.77
C LEU A 149 -8.72 -13.94 16.57
N LEU A 150 -9.35 -14.89 15.87
CA LEU A 150 -8.74 -15.60 14.74
C LEU A 150 -9.52 -15.44 13.44
N SER A 151 -8.81 -14.99 12.41
CA SER A 151 -9.36 -14.78 11.07
C SER A 151 -9.33 -16.05 10.20
N LYS A 152 -10.16 -16.05 9.16
CA LYS A 152 -10.14 -17.10 8.13
C LYS A 152 -8.78 -17.22 7.44
N GLU A 153 -8.10 -16.09 7.21
CA GLU A 153 -6.78 -16.03 6.59
C GLU A 153 -5.70 -16.67 7.49
N ALA A 154 -5.76 -16.45 8.81
CA ALA A 154 -4.83 -17.08 9.74
C ALA A 154 -4.94 -18.62 9.73
N LEU A 155 -6.15 -19.15 9.58
CA LEU A 155 -6.43 -20.60 9.47
C LEU A 155 -6.03 -21.21 8.12
N THR A 156 -6.07 -20.43 7.03
CA THR A 156 -5.89 -20.97 5.66
C THR A 156 -4.53 -20.67 5.06
N LYS A 157 -3.85 -19.60 5.51
CA LYS A 157 -2.58 -19.10 4.96
C LYS A 157 -1.59 -18.64 6.03
N GLY A 158 -2.02 -18.50 7.28
CA GLY A 158 -1.18 -18.03 8.38
C GLY A 158 -0.52 -19.16 9.15
N ILE A 159 -0.15 -18.86 10.39
CA ILE A 159 0.57 -19.78 11.29
C ILE A 159 -0.20 -21.08 11.61
N PHE A 160 -1.51 -21.09 11.37
CA PHE A 160 -2.36 -22.26 11.60
C PHE A 160 -2.72 -23.04 10.32
N SER A 161 -2.22 -22.63 9.16
CA SER A 161 -2.52 -23.27 7.87
C SER A 161 -2.15 -24.75 7.83
N GLU A 162 -1.10 -25.13 8.56
CA GLU A 162 -0.60 -26.50 8.63
C GLU A 162 -1.28 -27.34 9.72
N CYS A 163 -2.15 -26.74 10.54
CA CYS A 163 -2.74 -27.41 11.71
C CYS A 163 -3.88 -28.39 11.36
N GLY A 164 -4.30 -28.45 10.10
CA GLY A 164 -5.45 -29.25 9.69
C GLY A 164 -6.75 -28.79 10.38
N ALA A 165 -6.99 -27.48 10.39
CA ALA A 165 -8.19 -26.90 10.96
C ALA A 165 -9.46 -27.48 10.31
N ASP A 166 -10.47 -27.75 11.14
CA ASP A 166 -11.75 -28.32 10.68
C ASP A 166 -12.39 -27.41 9.59
N PRO A 167 -12.79 -27.95 8.43
CA PRO A 167 -13.49 -27.18 7.40
C PRO A 167 -14.72 -26.41 7.91
N SER A 168 -15.43 -26.95 8.90
CA SER A 168 -16.57 -26.29 9.55
C SER A 168 -16.16 -25.05 10.34
N LEU A 169 -14.98 -25.08 10.96
CA LEU A 169 -14.39 -23.95 11.68
C LEU A 169 -13.94 -22.85 10.71
N ILE A 170 -13.30 -23.24 9.59
CA ILE A 170 -12.89 -22.30 8.53
C ILE A 170 -14.12 -21.60 7.91
N ALA A 171 -15.25 -22.30 7.82
CA ALA A 171 -16.51 -21.72 7.33
C ALA A 171 -17.12 -20.72 8.33
N LYS A 172 -16.94 -20.94 9.64
CA LYS A 172 -17.42 -20.06 10.73
C LYS A 172 -16.55 -18.81 10.91
N ALA A 173 -15.24 -18.92 10.66
CA ALA A 173 -14.29 -17.84 10.86
C ALA A 173 -14.57 -16.64 9.94
N LYS A 174 -14.55 -15.44 10.53
CA LYS A 174 -14.72 -14.20 9.76
C LYS A 174 -13.45 -13.92 8.95
N PRO A 175 -13.58 -13.50 7.68
CA PRO A 175 -12.43 -12.97 6.95
C PRO A 175 -11.94 -11.69 7.61
N ASN A 176 -10.65 -11.41 7.52
CA ASN A 176 -10.08 -10.15 7.95
C ASN A 176 -10.84 -8.98 7.31
N SER A 177 -11.44 -8.15 8.16
CA SER A 177 -12.24 -6.99 7.74
C SER A 177 -11.39 -5.92 7.09
N VAL A 178 -10.13 -5.82 7.52
CA VAL A 178 -9.11 -4.96 6.92
C VAL A 178 -8.44 -5.74 5.80
N LYS A 179 -8.52 -5.21 4.58
CA LYS A 179 -7.68 -5.62 3.47
C LYS A 179 -6.61 -4.54 3.30
N PRO A 180 -5.43 -4.66 3.94
CA PRO A 180 -4.44 -3.58 3.95
C PRO A 180 -4.07 -3.12 2.54
N GLY A 181 -3.91 -4.06 1.60
CA GLY A 181 -3.66 -3.73 0.19
C GLY A 181 -4.81 -2.94 -0.46
N LEU A 182 -6.08 -3.24 -0.13
CA LEU A 182 -7.20 -2.47 -0.68
C LEU A 182 -7.23 -1.06 -0.11
N GLU A 183 -7.06 -0.89 1.19
CA GLU A 183 -7.02 0.44 1.82
C GLU A 183 -5.80 1.25 1.38
N TYR A 184 -4.67 0.58 1.18
CA TYR A 184 -3.47 1.14 0.55
C TYR A 184 -3.76 1.69 -0.84
N TYR A 185 -4.33 0.89 -1.75
CA TYR A 185 -4.65 1.36 -3.10
C TYR A 185 -5.71 2.46 -3.14
N LYS A 186 -6.71 2.42 -2.25
CA LYS A 186 -7.67 3.53 -2.07
C LYS A 186 -6.95 4.81 -1.69
N THR A 187 -5.93 4.70 -0.83
CA THR A 187 -5.14 5.83 -0.35
C THR A 187 -4.22 6.37 -1.45
N LEU A 188 -3.59 5.50 -2.25
CA LEU A 188 -2.83 5.92 -3.42
C LEU A 188 -3.73 6.69 -4.42
N GLU A 189 -4.88 6.12 -4.80
CA GLU A 189 -5.86 6.79 -5.68
C GLU A 189 -6.31 8.13 -5.11
N LYS A 190 -6.66 8.15 -3.82
CA LYS A 190 -7.15 9.36 -3.15
C LYS A 190 -6.09 10.45 -3.08
N ASN A 191 -4.82 10.14 -2.91
CA ASN A 191 -3.81 11.18 -2.66
C ASN A 191 -2.91 11.48 -3.86
N HIS A 192 -3.10 10.76 -4.96
CA HIS A 192 -2.32 10.96 -6.17
C HIS A 192 -2.49 12.40 -6.72
N PRO A 193 -1.40 13.06 -7.12
CA PRO A 193 -1.43 14.43 -7.64
C PRO A 193 -2.38 14.63 -8.83
N TYR A 194 -2.51 13.59 -9.68
CA TYR A 194 -3.33 13.65 -10.88
C TYR A 194 -4.80 13.29 -10.68
N ARG A 195 -5.28 12.94 -9.46
CA ARG A 195 -6.68 12.51 -9.23
C ARG A 195 -7.74 13.52 -9.72
N LYS A 196 -7.37 14.80 -9.80
CA LYS A 196 -8.26 15.89 -10.25
C LYS A 196 -8.43 15.89 -11.77
N VAL A 197 -7.42 15.46 -12.51
CA VAL A 197 -7.39 15.52 -13.98
C VAL A 197 -7.37 14.14 -14.64
N TRP A 198 -7.20 13.09 -13.84
CA TRP A 198 -7.11 11.70 -14.29
C TRP A 198 -7.87 10.78 -13.35
N ASP A 199 -8.68 9.89 -13.91
CA ASP A 199 -9.34 8.84 -13.15
C ASP A 199 -8.39 7.66 -12.94
N LEU A 200 -7.95 7.50 -11.70
CA LEU A 200 -6.97 6.50 -11.28
C LEU A 200 -7.61 5.16 -10.92
N SER A 201 -8.94 5.04 -11.08
CA SER A 201 -9.67 3.81 -10.78
C SER A 201 -9.11 2.68 -11.64
N GLY A 202 -8.44 1.75 -10.96
CA GLY A 202 -7.84 0.57 -11.58
C GLY A 202 -6.36 0.64 -11.90
N GLU A 203 -5.71 1.79 -11.70
CA GLU A 203 -4.28 1.96 -12.01
C GLU A 203 -3.35 1.23 -11.02
N PHE A 204 -3.82 0.97 -9.78
CA PHE A 204 -3.03 0.31 -8.74
C PHE A 204 -3.44 -1.15 -8.50
N GLY A 205 -3.64 -1.92 -9.58
CA GLY A 205 -3.93 -3.36 -9.47
C GLY A 205 -5.38 -3.72 -9.18
N ARG A 206 -6.32 -2.77 -9.36
CA ARG A 206 -7.76 -3.06 -9.36
C ARG A 206 -8.26 -3.23 -10.79
N ASN A 207 -9.03 -4.28 -11.05
CA ASN A 207 -9.74 -4.38 -12.32
C ASN A 207 -10.95 -3.45 -12.29
N SER A 208 -10.78 -2.19 -12.69
CA SER A 208 -11.92 -1.30 -12.92
C SER A 208 -12.54 -1.64 -14.28
N LYS A 209 -13.69 -2.32 -14.26
CA LYS A 209 -14.52 -2.55 -15.44
C LYS A 209 -15.40 -1.34 -15.79
N GLU A 210 -15.42 -0.31 -14.95
CA GLU A 210 -16.30 0.83 -15.10
C GLU A 210 -15.73 1.86 -16.06
N THR A 211 -16.62 2.47 -16.84
CA THR A 211 -16.31 3.63 -17.68
C THR A 211 -15.97 4.82 -16.81
N SER A 212 -14.87 5.50 -17.14
CA SER A 212 -14.45 6.68 -16.41
C SER A 212 -15.42 7.84 -16.63
N LYS A 213 -15.77 8.55 -15.55
CA LYS A 213 -16.51 9.82 -15.64
C LYS A 213 -15.62 10.98 -16.12
N ASN A 214 -14.30 10.82 -16.07
CA ASN A 214 -13.36 11.80 -16.57
C ASN A 214 -13.20 11.62 -18.09
N LYS A 215 -13.67 12.60 -18.86
CA LYS A 215 -13.70 12.58 -20.34
C LYS A 215 -12.31 12.35 -20.95
N ALA A 216 -11.27 12.99 -20.41
CA ALA A 216 -9.90 12.80 -20.87
C ALA A 216 -9.44 11.36 -20.64
N THR A 217 -9.66 10.83 -19.43
CA THR A 217 -9.25 9.46 -19.08
C THR A 217 -9.99 8.42 -19.90
N GLN A 218 -11.30 8.58 -20.09
CA GLN A 218 -12.09 7.66 -20.91
C GLN A 218 -11.63 7.68 -22.38
N SER A 219 -11.41 8.87 -22.94
CA SER A 219 -10.92 9.02 -24.31
C SER A 219 -9.55 8.37 -24.50
N TRP A 220 -8.65 8.47 -23.51
CA TRP A 220 -7.37 7.77 -23.56
C TRP A 220 -7.51 6.24 -23.47
N LYS A 221 -8.40 5.73 -22.60
CA LYS A 221 -8.70 4.29 -22.52
C LYS A 221 -9.22 3.76 -23.85
N ASP A 222 -10.09 4.50 -24.53
CA ASP A 222 -10.64 4.10 -25.82
C ASP A 222 -9.64 4.28 -26.97
N LEU A 223 -8.77 5.29 -26.91
CA LEU A 223 -7.60 5.39 -27.79
C LEU A 223 -6.75 4.13 -27.71
N ARG A 224 -6.38 3.66 -26.51
CA ARG A 224 -5.57 2.44 -26.35
C ARG A 224 -6.23 1.21 -26.96
N LYS A 225 -7.55 1.08 -26.88
CA LYS A 225 -8.31 -0.01 -27.53
C LYS A 225 -8.34 0.13 -29.06
N ALA A 226 -8.49 1.34 -29.58
CA ALA A 226 -8.46 1.59 -31.02
C ALA A 226 -7.06 1.28 -31.60
N LEU A 227 -6.00 1.64 -30.87
CA LEU A 227 -4.63 1.35 -31.25
C LEU A 227 -4.33 -0.16 -31.26
N SER A 228 -4.81 -0.91 -30.25
CA SER A 228 -4.63 -2.36 -30.20
C SER A 228 -5.40 -3.10 -31.32
N SER A 229 -6.54 -2.55 -31.74
CA SER A 229 -7.34 -3.05 -32.87
C SER A 229 -6.92 -2.48 -34.23
N ARG A 230 -5.88 -1.64 -34.26
CA ARG A 230 -5.35 -0.97 -35.46
C ARG A 230 -6.35 -0.05 -36.20
N ASP A 231 -7.36 0.47 -35.50
CA ASP A 231 -8.35 1.40 -36.05
C ASP A 231 -7.86 2.85 -35.96
N SER A 232 -7.28 3.34 -37.05
CA SER A 232 -6.73 4.69 -37.15
C SER A 232 -7.78 5.81 -37.11
N VAL A 233 -8.98 5.55 -37.60
CA VAL A 233 -10.08 6.52 -37.64
C VAL A 233 -10.59 6.77 -36.22
N SER A 234 -10.87 5.69 -35.49
CA SER A 234 -11.29 5.79 -34.09
C SER A 234 -10.16 6.35 -33.22
N ALA A 235 -8.91 5.95 -33.45
CA ALA A 235 -7.75 6.46 -32.70
C ALA A 235 -7.63 7.99 -32.79
N ARG A 236 -7.71 8.56 -34.01
CA ARG A 236 -7.69 10.03 -34.17
C ARG A 236 -8.84 10.72 -33.44
N ARG A 237 -10.06 10.17 -33.56
CA ARG A 237 -11.24 10.72 -32.87
C ARG A 237 -11.05 10.71 -31.34
N PHE A 238 -10.58 9.61 -30.78
CA PHE A 238 -10.37 9.48 -29.34
C PHE A 238 -9.21 10.35 -28.85
N LEU A 239 -8.18 10.55 -29.66
CA LEU A 239 -7.11 11.50 -29.34
C LEU A 239 -7.62 12.95 -29.29
N GLY A 240 -8.50 13.34 -30.22
CA GLY A 240 -9.21 14.62 -30.17
C GLY A 240 -10.03 14.78 -28.88
N GLY A 241 -10.83 13.76 -28.53
CA GLY A 241 -11.61 13.76 -27.28
C GLY A 241 -10.74 13.86 -26.02
N PHE A 242 -9.56 13.23 -26.03
CA PHE A 242 -8.58 13.36 -24.95
C PHE A 242 -8.05 14.78 -24.81
N LYS A 243 -7.68 15.41 -25.93
CA LYS A 243 -7.18 16.80 -25.97
C LYS A 243 -8.24 17.78 -25.47
N GLU A 244 -9.46 17.70 -25.99
CA GLU A 244 -10.58 18.53 -25.54
C GLU A 244 -10.84 18.35 -24.03
N GLY A 245 -10.82 17.11 -23.55
CA GLY A 245 -11.00 16.83 -22.12
C GLY A 245 -9.90 17.47 -21.26
N LEU A 246 -8.65 17.46 -21.70
CA LEU A 246 -7.56 18.16 -21.01
C LEU A 246 -7.72 19.69 -21.05
N GLU A 247 -8.20 20.24 -22.16
CA GLU A 247 -8.47 21.68 -22.29
C GLU A 247 -9.62 22.13 -21.37
N GLU A 248 -10.68 21.32 -21.23
CA GLU A 248 -11.75 21.57 -20.26
C GLU A 248 -11.21 21.54 -18.82
N LEU A 249 -10.46 20.51 -18.45
CA LEU A 249 -9.84 20.38 -17.11
C LEU A 249 -8.86 21.52 -16.81
N SER A 250 -8.17 22.04 -17.83
CA SER A 250 -7.22 23.13 -17.65
C SER A 250 -7.88 24.43 -17.19
N LYS A 251 -9.19 24.61 -17.43
CA LYS A 251 -9.95 25.79 -17.03
C LYS A 251 -10.38 25.77 -15.57
N GLU A 252 -10.29 24.63 -14.88
CA GLU A 252 -10.79 24.48 -13.50
C GLU A 252 -9.90 25.16 -12.46
N SER A 253 -8.58 25.12 -12.63
CA SER A 253 -7.62 25.77 -11.71
C SER A 253 -6.21 25.82 -12.30
N PRO A 254 -5.32 26.72 -11.84
CA PRO A 254 -3.92 26.76 -12.27
C PRO A 254 -3.18 25.43 -12.07
N GLN A 255 -3.49 24.73 -10.97
CA GLN A 255 -2.94 23.40 -10.70
C GLN A 255 -3.42 22.39 -11.74
N SER A 256 -4.71 22.41 -12.10
CA SER A 256 -5.27 21.47 -13.09
C SER A 256 -4.77 21.80 -14.49
N ALA A 257 -4.55 23.07 -14.83
CA ALA A 257 -3.88 23.47 -16.07
C ALA A 257 -2.46 22.90 -16.18
N HIS A 258 -1.66 23.03 -15.12
CA HIS A 258 -0.32 22.47 -15.08
C HIS A 258 -0.33 20.94 -15.22
N LEU A 259 -1.20 20.25 -14.47
CA LEU A 259 -1.30 18.78 -14.55
C LEU A 259 -1.82 18.30 -15.91
N ALA A 260 -2.80 18.99 -16.51
CA ALA A 260 -3.30 18.68 -17.84
C ALA A 260 -2.21 18.88 -18.91
N SER A 261 -1.40 19.94 -18.81
CA SER A 261 -0.24 20.15 -19.68
C SER A 261 0.76 18.99 -19.59
N ASN A 262 1.06 18.53 -18.37
CA ASN A 262 1.95 17.39 -18.17
C ASN A 262 1.38 16.09 -18.75
N LEU A 263 0.08 15.84 -18.59
CA LEU A 263 -0.58 14.68 -19.21
C LEU A 263 -0.49 14.74 -20.74
N ARG A 264 -0.66 15.94 -21.33
CA ARG A 264 -0.53 16.11 -22.78
C ARG A 264 0.89 15.83 -23.27
N LYS A 265 1.90 16.32 -22.56
CA LYS A 265 3.32 16.06 -22.86
C LYS A 265 3.67 14.57 -22.72
N ALA A 266 3.19 13.93 -21.67
CA ALA A 266 3.39 12.49 -21.48
C ALA A 266 2.74 11.68 -22.62
N ALA A 267 1.51 12.03 -23.01
CA ALA A 267 0.84 11.41 -24.14
C ALA A 267 1.57 11.61 -25.47
N PHE A 268 2.13 12.81 -25.70
CA PHE A 268 2.99 13.09 -26.86
C PHE A 268 4.19 12.14 -26.89
N LEU A 269 4.94 12.07 -25.79
CA LEU A 269 6.15 11.23 -25.69
C LEU A 269 5.83 9.75 -25.88
N LEU A 270 4.74 9.26 -25.27
CA LEU A 270 4.29 7.88 -25.46
C LEU A 270 3.99 7.59 -26.95
N LEU A 271 3.26 8.48 -27.63
CA LEU A 271 2.94 8.27 -29.04
C LEU A 271 4.16 8.40 -29.97
N SER A 272 5.13 9.26 -29.65
CA SER A 272 6.29 9.51 -30.52
C SER A 272 7.45 8.51 -30.29
N GLU A 273 7.67 8.10 -29.05
CA GLU A 273 8.89 7.38 -28.63
C GLU A 273 8.65 5.91 -28.30
N ASP A 274 7.50 5.55 -27.74
CA ASP A 274 7.25 4.18 -27.31
C ASP A 274 6.97 3.25 -28.50
N SER A 275 7.73 2.16 -28.58
CA SER A 275 7.64 1.15 -29.64
C SER A 275 6.24 0.53 -29.81
N SER A 276 5.47 0.47 -28.73
CA SER A 276 4.08 -0.02 -28.70
C SER A 276 3.14 0.82 -29.56
N TYR A 277 3.52 2.06 -29.86
CA TYR A 277 2.74 3.03 -30.65
C TYR A 277 3.37 3.33 -32.01
N SER A 278 4.36 2.54 -32.45
CA SER A 278 5.11 2.76 -33.70
C SER A 278 4.24 2.96 -34.94
N GLY A 279 3.09 2.27 -35.05
CA GLY A 279 2.14 2.42 -36.17
C GLY A 279 1.30 3.71 -36.14
N PHE A 280 1.43 4.53 -35.09
CA PHE A 280 0.57 5.69 -34.83
C PHE A 280 1.36 6.94 -34.44
N LYS A 281 2.68 6.95 -34.68
CA LYS A 281 3.56 8.09 -34.33
C LYS A 281 3.11 9.42 -34.91
N ASP A 282 2.48 9.40 -36.10
CA ASP A 282 1.95 10.61 -36.73
C ASP A 282 0.86 11.30 -35.89
N LEU A 283 0.12 10.54 -35.07
CA LEU A 283 -0.89 11.11 -34.18
C LEU A 283 -0.29 12.00 -33.09
N ALA A 284 0.99 11.79 -32.72
CA ALA A 284 1.66 12.64 -31.73
C ALA A 284 1.65 14.13 -32.14
N LYS A 285 1.64 14.43 -33.45
CA LYS A 285 1.57 15.81 -33.97
C LYS A 285 0.34 16.57 -33.48
N GLU A 286 -0.78 15.89 -33.23
CA GLU A 286 -2.03 16.50 -32.76
C GLU A 286 -1.94 17.03 -31.31
N LEU A 287 -0.94 16.55 -30.55
CA LEU A 287 -0.66 16.92 -29.16
C LEU A 287 0.48 17.94 -29.01
N SER A 288 1.16 18.30 -30.11
CA SER A 288 2.27 19.24 -30.08
C SER A 288 1.79 20.66 -29.75
N ASP A 289 2.59 21.40 -28.96
CA ASP A 289 2.42 22.84 -28.72
C ASP A 289 2.77 23.70 -29.95
N THR A 290 3.42 23.11 -30.96
CA THR A 290 3.82 23.86 -32.15
C THR A 290 2.60 24.05 -33.05
N PRO A 291 2.20 25.29 -33.38
CA PRO A 291 1.16 25.50 -34.37
C PRO A 291 1.59 24.83 -35.68
N SER A 292 0.74 23.95 -36.19
CA SER A 292 0.92 23.32 -37.48
C SER A 292 1.15 24.42 -38.52
N GLN A 293 2.38 24.52 -39.04
CA GLN A 293 2.65 25.36 -40.19
C GLN A 293 1.85 24.79 -41.36
N THR A 294 0.74 25.46 -41.66
CA THR A 294 0.03 25.35 -42.94
C THR A 294 1.03 25.65 -44.06
N LYS A 295 1.34 24.65 -44.87
CA LYS A 295 1.79 24.85 -46.24
C LYS A 295 0.58 24.91 -47.15
#